data_AF-A0A349JN17-F1
#
_entry.id   AF-A0A349JN17-F1
#
_cell.length_a   1.000
_cell.length_b   1.000
_cell.length_c   1.000
_cell.angle_alpha   90.00
_cell.angle_beta   90.00
_cell.angle_gamma   90.00
#
_symmetry.space_group_name_H-M   'P 1'
#
loop_
_entity.id
_entity.type
_entity.pdbx_description
1 polymer ?
#
loop_
_entity_poly.entity_id
_entity_poly.type
_entity_poly.pdbx_seq_one_letter_code
_entity_poly.pdbx_strand_id
1 'polypeptide(L)' 'MMQAEKISISLSQSLLQFIESYKIAKGCKSPSQVIEVALELLRNQELESAYRQASSEVDSAWDLTVADGLTDEK' A
#
# COMPACT_ATOMS: atom_id res chain seq x y z
N MET A 1 1.95 0.22 23.35
CA MET A 1 3.13 0.78 22.67
C MET A 1 3.37 -0.07 21.43
N MET A 2 3.47 0.53 20.24
CA MET A 2 3.91 -0.24 19.05
C MET A 2 5.38 -0.60 19.26
N GLN A 3 5.68 -1.89 19.30
CA GLN A 3 7.05 -2.38 19.42
C GLN A 3 7.71 -2.23 18.05
N ALA A 4 8.81 -1.46 17.99
CA ALA A 4 9.63 -1.33 16.79
C ALA A 4 10.85 -2.24 16.93
N GLU A 5 10.99 -3.19 16.01
CA GLU A 5 12.16 -4.08 15.94
C GLU A 5 13.29 -3.39 15.15
N LYS A 6 14.52 -3.49 15.67
CA LYS A 6 15.68 -2.89 15.01
C LYS A 6 16.25 -3.86 13.98
N ILE A 7 16.36 -3.40 12.75
CA ILE A 7 16.97 -4.15 11.64
C ILE A 7 18.28 -3.48 11.24
N SER A 8 19.32 -4.28 10.98
CA SER A 8 20.59 -3.82 10.40
C SER A 8 20.69 -4.34 8.96
N ILE A 9 20.86 -3.43 8.00
CA ILE A 9 20.92 -3.75 6.57
C ILE A 9 22.12 -3.05 5.93
N SER A 10 22.66 -3.67 4.89
CA SER A 10 23.65 -3.04 4.01
C SER A 10 22.96 -2.57 2.74
N LEU A 11 23.18 -1.31 2.35
CA LEU A 11 22.64 -0.72 1.14
C LEU A 11 23.77 -0.15 0.30
N SER A 12 23.56 -0.07 -1.02
CA SER A 12 24.49 0.61 -1.92
C SER A 12 24.56 2.10 -1.59
N GLN A 13 25.69 2.73 -1.94
CA GLN A 13 25.87 4.16 -1.68
C GLN A 13 24.85 5.03 -2.44
N SER A 14 24.41 4.60 -3.62
CA SER A 14 23.35 5.27 -4.37
C SER A 14 22.01 5.25 -3.65
N LEU A 15 21.64 4.14 -3.02
CA LEU A 15 20.40 4.04 -2.25
C LEU A 15 20.46 4.88 -0.96
N LEU A 16 21.62 4.93 -0.30
CA LEU A 16 21.82 5.80 0.86
C LEU A 16 21.66 7.28 0.49
N GLN A 17 22.23 7.71 -0.64
CA GLN A 17 22.04 9.08 -1.16
C GLN A 17 20.58 9.37 -1.51
N PHE A 18 19.88 8.42 -2.11
CA PHE A 18 18.46 8.53 -2.39
C PHE A 18 17.65 8.72 -1.10
N ILE A 19 17.89 7.90 -0.08
CA ILE A 19 17.18 7.99 1.21
C ILE A 19 17.36 9.37 1.83
N GLU A 20 18.58 9.90 1.85
CA GLU A 20 18.86 11.23 2.39
C GLU A 20 18.16 12.34 1.58
N SER A 21 18.20 12.26 0.26
CA SER A 21 17.53 13.23 -0.62
C SER A 21 16.01 13.20 -0.44
N TYR A 22 15.43 12.01 -0.39
CA TYR A 22 13.99 11.80 -0.22
C TYR A 22 13.52 12.26 1.16
N LYS A 23 14.32 11.99 2.21
CA LYS A 23 14.05 12.45 3.57
C LYS A 23 13.88 13.96 3.61
N ILE A 24 14.81 14.71 3.00
CA ILE A 24 14.74 16.17 2.94
C ILE A 24 13.55 16.62 2.10
N ALA A 25 13.40 16.07 0.90
CA ALA A 25 12.35 16.49 -0.05
C ALA A 25 10.92 16.26 0.47
N LYS A 26 10.72 15.24 1.31
CA LYS A 26 9.40 14.87 1.86
C LYS A 26 9.24 15.20 3.34
N GLY A 27 10.23 15.84 3.96
CA GLY A 27 10.16 16.20 5.38
C GLY A 27 10.11 15.01 6.33
N CYS A 28 10.69 13.87 5.94
CA CYS A 28 10.78 12.71 6.82
C CYS A 28 11.76 12.99 7.97
N LYS A 29 11.44 12.48 9.15
CA LYS A 29 12.19 12.68 10.40
C LYS A 29 13.47 11.85 10.48
N SER A 30 13.50 10.72 9.78
CA SER A 30 14.65 9.79 9.82
C SER A 30 14.76 8.97 8.52
N PRO A 31 15.95 8.38 8.26
CA PRO A 31 16.11 7.38 7.20
C PRO A 31 15.15 6.20 7.36
N SER A 32 14.91 5.73 8.59
CA SER A 32 13.96 4.66 8.89
C SER A 32 12.55 5.01 8.44
N GLN A 33 12.11 6.25 8.60
CA GLN A 33 10.79 6.67 8.11
C GLN A 33 10.70 6.61 6.58
N VAL A 34 11.78 6.91 5.85
CA VAL A 34 11.80 6.73 4.39
C VAL A 34 11.67 5.26 4.01
N ILE A 35 12.30 4.36 4.76
CA ILE A 35 12.18 2.91 4.56
C ILE A 35 10.76 2.43 4.89
N GLU A 36 10.14 2.91 5.97
CA GLU A 36 8.74 2.61 6.31
C GLU A 36 7.79 3.01 5.16
N VAL A 37 7.93 4.23 4.64
CA VAL A 37 7.15 4.71 3.49
C VAL A 37 7.38 3.81 2.26
N ALA A 38 8.62 3.42 1.98
CA ALA A 38 8.92 2.52 0.86
C ALA A 38 8.26 1.14 1.03
N LEU A 39 8.27 0.58 2.24
CA LEU A 39 7.63 -0.70 2.54
C LEU A 39 6.10 -0.62 2.43
N GLU A 40 5.49 0.48 2.88
CA GLU A 40 4.05 0.72 2.70
C GLU A 40 3.67 0.81 1.21
N LEU A 41 4.50 1.47 0.40
CA LEU A 41 4.29 1.55 -1.04
C LEU A 41 4.37 0.16 -1.70
N LEU A 42 5.32 -0.68 -1.30
CA LEU A 42 5.40 -2.07 -1.80
C LEU A 42 4.16 -2.87 -1.42
N ARG A 43 3.71 -2.77 -0.16
CA ARG A 43 2.48 -3.45 0.30
C ARG A 43 1.25 -2.99 -0.48
N ASN A 44 1.15 -1.69 -0.77
CA ASN A 44 0.03 -1.15 -1.53
C ASN A 44 0.05 -1.61 -2.99
N GLN A 45 1.23 -1.78 -3.60
CA GLN A 45 1.36 -2.33 -4.95
C GLN A 45 0.91 -3.80 -5.01
N GLU A 46 1.30 -4.61 -4.02
CA GLU A 46 0.84 -5.99 -3.91
C GLU A 46 -0.69 -6.05 -3.72
N LEU A 47 -1.24 -5.17 -2.90
CA LEU A 47 -2.68 -5.06 -2.68
C LEU A 47 -3.42 -4.67 -3.97
N GLU A 48 -2.92 -3.68 -4.71
CA GLU A 48 -3.50 -3.29 -6.01
C GLU A 48 -3.50 -4.47 -6.98
N SER A 49 -2.40 -5.22 -7.06
CA SER A 49 -2.30 -6.41 -7.91
C SER A 49 -3.34 -7.47 -7.51
N ALA A 50 -3.50 -7.73 -6.21
CA ALA A 50 -4.48 -8.68 -5.71
C ALA A 50 -5.91 -8.25 -6.04
N TYR A 51 -6.25 -6.97 -5.85
CA TYR A 51 -7.57 -6.44 -6.24
C TYR A 51 -7.82 -6.54 -7.73
N ARG A 52 -6.81 -6.26 -8.56
CA ARG A 52 -6.93 -6.38 -10.02
C ARG A 52 -7.22 -7.82 -10.43
N GLN A 53 -6.55 -8.79 -9.83
CA GLN A 53 -6.80 -10.20 -10.08
C GLN A 53 -8.21 -10.60 -9.62
N ALA A 54 -8.58 -10.28 -8.38
CA ALA A 54 -9.91 -10.60 -7.84
C ALA A 54 -11.04 -9.97 -8.68
N SER A 55 -10.85 -8.73 -9.15
CA SER A 55 -11.82 -8.06 -10.01
C SER A 55 -11.98 -8.70 -11.39
N SER A 56 -10.99 -9.48 -11.86
CA SER A 56 -11.10 -10.22 -13.12
C SER A 56 -11.91 -11.52 -12.99
N GLU A 57 -12.16 -11.96 -11.75
CA GLU A 57 -12.89 -13.18 -11.41
C GLU A 57 -14.35 -12.88 -10.99
N VAL A 58 -14.85 -11.67 -11.27
CA VAL A 58 -16.21 -11.25 -10.87
C VAL A 58 -17.27 -12.06 -11.62
N ASP A 59 -18.19 -12.65 -10.86
CA ASP A 59 -19.34 -13.39 -11.38
C ASP A 59 -20.51 -12.44 -11.71
N SER A 60 -20.87 -12.36 -12.98
CA SER A 60 -22.00 -11.56 -13.49
C SER A 60 -23.36 -11.94 -12.90
N ALA A 61 -23.50 -13.11 -12.26
CA ALA A 61 -24.73 -13.49 -11.56
C ALA A 61 -25.10 -12.49 -10.45
N TRP A 62 -24.11 -11.79 -9.87
CA TRP A 62 -24.33 -10.77 -8.85
C TRP A 62 -24.97 -9.49 -9.39
N ASP A 63 -24.88 -9.21 -10.70
CA ASP A 63 -25.46 -8.01 -11.32
C ASP A 63 -26.99 -7.96 -11.15
N LEU A 64 -27.64 -9.12 -11.04
CA LEU A 64 -29.09 -9.21 -10.83
C LEU A 64 -29.53 -8.63 -9.48
N THR A 65 -28.67 -8.68 -8.47
CA THR A 65 -28.96 -8.23 -7.09
C THR A 65 -28.64 -6.76 -6.84
N VAL A 66 -28.14 -6.03 -7.85
CA VAL A 66 -27.68 -4.63 -7.69
C VAL A 66 -28.78 -3.67 -7.24
N ALA A 67 -30.04 -3.99 -7.54
CA ALA A 67 -31.22 -3.17 -7.22
C ALA A 67 -32.04 -3.70 -6.03
N ASP A 68 -31.62 -4.82 -5.41
CA ASP A 68 -32.35 -5.43 -4.30
C ASP A 68 -32.44 -4.44 -3.13
N GLY A 69 -33.66 -4.21 -2.62
CA GLY A 69 -33.92 -3.29 -1.51
C GLY A 69 -33.90 -1.79 -1.86
N LEU A 70 -33.70 -1.41 -3.13
CA LEU A 70 -33.78 -0.01 -3.59
C LEU A 70 -35.20 0.41 -4.00
N THR A 71 -36.09 -0.54 -4.25
CA THR A 71 -37.52 -0.27 -4.47
C THR A 71 -38.26 -0.22 -3.15
N ASP A 72 -38.94 0.90 -2.89
CA ASP A 72 -39.88 1.04 -1.77
C ASP A 72 -41.04 0.06 -1.98
N GLU A 73 -41.13 -0.97 -1.13
CA GLU A 73 -42.25 -1.91 -1.13
C GLU A 73 -43.49 -1.15 -0.63
N LYS A 74 -44.39 -0.78 -1.55
CA LYS A 74 -45.68 -0.16 -1.23
C LYS A 74 -46.71 -1.18 -0.76
#